data_AF-A0A4Q2M1G9-F1
#
_entry.id   AF-A0A4Q2M1G9-F1
#
_cell.length_a   1.000
_cell.length_b   1.000
_cell.length_c   1.000
_cell.angle_alpha   90.00
_cell.angle_beta   90.00
_cell.angle_gamma   90.00
#
_symmetry.space_group_name_H-M   'P 1'
#
loop_
_entity.id
_entity.type
_entity.pdbx_description
1 polymer ?
#
loop_
_entity_poly.entity_id
_entity_poly.type
_entity_poly.pdbx_seq_one_letter_code
_entity_poly.pdbx_strand_id
1 'polypeptide(L)'
;MFQGFAGWHLIIVIGVLLLIVGIAAIIIYVVTRSRAVTDQTTSPQAMPQSIESRLAELESLRTRGVISDDEYARQRRVILGEI
;
A
#
# COMPACT_ATOMS: atom_id res chain seq x y z
N MET A 1 -1.64 29.95 35.94
CA MET A 1 -0.67 28.90 36.32
C MET A 1 -1.15 27.53 35.81
N PHE A 2 -1.07 27.23 34.49
CA PHE A 2 -1.40 25.89 33.95
C PHE A 2 -0.51 25.47 32.76
N GLN A 3 0.65 26.11 32.60
CA GLN A 3 1.52 25.96 31.42
C GLN A 3 2.27 24.62 31.36
N GLY A 4 2.33 23.87 32.47
CA GLY A 4 2.99 22.56 32.56
C GLY A 4 2.14 21.36 32.09
N PHE A 5 0.81 21.45 32.12
CA PHE A 5 -0.07 20.31 31.79
C PHE A 5 -0.27 20.10 30.28
N ALA A 6 -0.13 21.13 29.45
CA ALA A 6 -0.29 20.99 28.00
C ALA A 6 0.96 20.44 27.29
N GLY A 7 2.16 20.73 27.81
CA GLY A 7 3.42 20.37 27.15
C GLY A 7 3.74 18.88 27.15
N TRP A 8 3.45 18.17 28.26
CA TRP A 8 3.74 16.73 28.36
C TRP A 8 2.81 15.88 27.49
N HIS A 9 1.53 16.27 27.38
CA HIS A 9 0.59 15.65 26.46
C HIS A 9 1.01 15.83 25.01
N LEU A 10 1.48 17.02 24.64
CA LEU A 10 1.97 17.28 23.29
C LEU A 10 3.16 16.36 22.95
N ILE A 11 4.09 16.15 23.89
CA ILE A 11 5.20 15.20 23.73
C ILE A 11 4.70 13.76 23.56
N ILE A 12 3.73 13.32 24.37
CA ILE A 12 3.18 11.96 24.26
C ILE A 12 2.45 11.77 22.93
N VAL A 13 1.62 12.73 22.51
CA VAL A 13 0.89 12.67 21.24
C VAL A 13 1.87 12.62 20.07
N ILE A 14 2.92 13.44 20.08
CA ILE A 14 3.97 13.41 19.05
C ILE A 14 4.70 12.06 19.06
N GLY A 15 5.03 11.53 20.25
CA GLY A 15 5.69 10.24 20.38
C GLY A 15 4.86 9.08 19.81
N VAL A 16 3.55 9.05 20.13
CA VAL A 16 2.63 8.03 19.59
C VAL A 16 2.44 8.20 18.09
N LEU A 17 2.33 9.44 17.59
CA LEU A 17 2.19 9.72 16.16
C LEU A 17 3.43 9.25 15.40
N LEU A 18 4.63 9.55 15.90
CA LEU A 18 5.89 9.07 15.34
C LEU A 18 6.00 7.54 15.41
N LEU A 19 5.51 6.92 16.49
CA LEU A 19 5.48 5.47 16.60
C LEU A 19 4.57 4.86 15.52
N ILE A 20 3.37 5.39 15.32
CA ILE A 20 2.42 4.92 14.30
C ILE A 20 3.01 5.11 12.90
N VAL A 21 3.56 6.30 12.60
CA VAL A 21 4.21 6.58 11.31
C VAL A 21 5.42 5.68 11.09
N GLY A 22 6.23 5.46 12.13
CA GLY A 22 7.37 4.56 12.11
C GLY A 22 6.98 3.12 11.82
N ILE A 23 5.95 2.61 12.51
CA ILE A 23 5.41 1.26 12.28
C ILE A 23 4.86 1.15 10.85
N ALA A 24 4.09 2.13 10.38
CA ALA A 24 3.57 2.15 9.01
C ALA A 24 4.71 2.16 7.98
N ALA A 25 5.73 2.99 8.19
CA ALA A 25 6.92 3.05 7.33
C ALA A 25 7.69 1.71 7.34
N ILE A 26 7.84 1.07 8.50
CA ILE A 26 8.47 -0.26 8.62
C ILE A 26 7.66 -1.30 7.86
N ILE A 27 6.32 -1.33 8.01
CA ILE A 27 5.46 -2.27 7.30
C ILE A 27 5.59 -2.06 5.79
N ILE A 28 5.52 -0.81 5.32
CA ILE A 28 5.71 -0.47 3.90
C ILE A 28 7.10 -0.90 3.42
N TYR A 29 8.14 -0.61 4.19
CA TYR A 29 9.51 -0.98 3.88
C TYR A 29 9.69 -2.51 3.78
N VAL A 30 9.11 -3.28 4.70
CA VAL A 30 9.18 -4.76 4.68
C VAL A 30 8.41 -5.34 3.49
N VAL A 31 7.20 -4.82 3.21
CA VAL A 31 6.37 -5.28 2.08
C VAL A 31 7.03 -4.94 0.74
N THR A 32 7.58 -3.73 0.59
CA THR A 32 8.27 -3.31 -0.63
C THR A 32 9.61 -4.02 -0.81
N ARG A 33 10.36 -4.24 0.27
CA ARG A 33 11.61 -5.02 0.25
C ARG A 33 11.39 -6.47 -0.13
N SER A 34 10.27 -7.07 0.26
CA SER A 34 9.91 -8.45 -0.12
C SER A 34 9.56 -8.58 -1.61
N ARG A 35 9.16 -7.48 -2.26
CA ARG A 35 8.93 -7.43 -3.71
C ARG A 35 10.23 -7.16 -4.49
N ALA A 36 11.16 -6.41 -3.91
CA ALA A 36 12.40 -5.98 -4.56
C ALA A 36 13.46 -7.09 -4.73
N VAL A 37 13.30 -8.26 -4.09
CA VAL A 37 14.26 -9.38 -4.19
C VAL A 37 13.98 -10.30 -5.39
N THR A 38 12.86 -10.11 -6.10
CA THR A 38 12.55 -10.86 -7.32
C THR A 38 12.83 -10.08 -8.62
N ASP A 39 13.05 -8.76 -8.56
CA ASP A 39 13.15 -7.87 -9.74
C ASP A 39 14.55 -7.34 -10.06
N GLN A 40 15.63 -7.97 -9.57
CA GLN A 40 17.00 -7.48 -9.76
C GLN A 40 17.90 -8.33 -10.68
N THR A 41 17.32 -8.89 -11.74
CA THR A 41 18.09 -9.23 -12.94
C THR A 41 17.43 -8.65 -14.18
N THR A 42 17.97 -7.50 -14.65
CA THR A 42 17.85 -6.92 -16.01
C THR A 42 16.79 -5.82 -16.22
N SER A 43 17.23 -4.55 -16.22
CA SER A 43 16.55 -3.40 -16.85
C SER A 43 16.37 -3.59 -18.37
N PRO A 44 15.62 -2.73 -19.11
CA PRO A 44 14.38 -2.02 -18.85
C PRO A 44 13.41 -2.29 -20.02
N GLN A 45 12.57 -3.32 -19.91
CA GLN A 45 11.41 -3.45 -20.79
C GLN A 45 10.23 -3.62 -19.85
N ALA A 46 9.29 -2.67 -19.89
CA ALA A 46 7.96 -2.91 -19.41
C ALA A 46 7.43 -4.13 -20.16
N MET A 47 7.66 -5.32 -19.62
CA MET A 47 7.01 -6.53 -20.10
C MET A 47 5.53 -6.19 -20.11
N PRO A 48 4.80 -6.50 -21.18
CA PRO A 48 3.35 -6.33 -21.18
C PRO A 48 2.86 -7.15 -20.00
N GLN A 49 2.48 -6.47 -18.91
CA GLN A 49 1.94 -7.15 -17.74
C GLN A 49 0.80 -8.01 -18.27
N SER A 50 0.95 -9.33 -18.17
CA SER A 50 -0.06 -10.26 -18.64
C SER A 50 -1.39 -9.88 -18.01
N ILE A 51 -2.49 -10.11 -18.73
CA ILE A 51 -3.84 -9.87 -18.22
C ILE A 51 -4.00 -10.53 -16.85
N GLU A 52 -3.44 -11.73 -16.66
CA GLU A 52 -3.39 -12.45 -15.39
C GLU A 52 -2.67 -11.67 -14.28
N SER A 53 -1.50 -11.08 -14.57
CA SER A 53 -0.75 -10.27 -13.59
C SER A 53 -1.55 -9.06 -13.13
N ARG A 54 -2.23 -8.38 -14.06
CA ARG A 54 -3.12 -7.24 -13.72
C ARG A 54 -4.34 -7.67 -12.91
N LEU A 55 -4.93 -8.82 -13.21
CA LEU A 55 -6.07 -9.36 -12.45
C LEU A 55 -5.63 -9.78 -11.03
N ALA A 56 -4.45 -10.39 -10.89
CA ALA A 56 -3.89 -10.74 -9.58
C ALA A 56 -3.61 -9.50 -8.72
N GLU A 57 -3.12 -8.42 -9.34
CA GLU A 57 -2.93 -7.14 -8.65
C GLU A 57 -4.27 -6.57 -8.16
N LEU A 58 -5.30 -6.58 -9.01
CA LEU A 58 -6.66 -6.19 -8.66
C LEU A 58 -7.24 -7.00 -7.49
N GLU A 59 -7.10 -8.33 -7.52
CA GLU A 59 -7.56 -9.20 -6.42
C GLU A 59 -6.83 -8.89 -5.11
N SER A 60 -5.53 -8.59 -5.20
CA SER A 60 -4.74 -8.19 -4.03
C SER A 60 -5.21 -6.86 -3.44
N LEU A 61 -5.65 -5.91 -4.28
CA LEU A 61 -6.18 -4.62 -3.83
C LEU A 61 -7.55 -4.79 -3.17
N ARG A 62 -8.40 -5.65 -3.73
CA ARG A 62 -9.70 -6.03 -3.16
C ARG A 62 -9.54 -6.72 -1.81
N THR A 63 -8.65 -7.71 -1.72
CA THR A 63 -8.38 -8.47 -0.48
C THR A 63 -7.87 -7.56 0.64
N ARG A 64 -7.13 -6.51 0.30
CA ARG A 64 -6.64 -5.49 1.25
C ARG A 64 -7.68 -4.43 1.59
N GLY A 65 -8.87 -4.46 0.98
CA GLY A 65 -9.94 -3.48 1.18
C GLY A 65 -9.64 -2.11 0.59
N VAL A 66 -8.69 -1.99 -0.35
CA VAL A 66 -8.32 -0.73 -1.00
C VAL A 66 -9.36 -0.33 -2.06
N ILE A 67 -10.02 -1.31 -2.67
CA ILE A 67 -11.07 -1.13 -3.66
C ILE A 67 -12.31 -1.93 -3.23
N SER A 68 -13.51 -1.44 -3.57
CA SER A 68 -14.76 -2.16 -3.35
C SER A 68 -14.99 -3.24 -4.41
N ASP A 69 -15.88 -4.20 -4.10
CA ASP A 69 -16.26 -5.26 -5.03
C ASP A 69 -16.80 -4.72 -6.36
N ASP A 70 -17.58 -3.62 -6.32
CA ASP A 70 -18.10 -2.96 -7.52
C ASP A 70 -16.99 -2.38 -8.41
N GLU A 71 -15.95 -1.80 -7.80
CA GLU A 71 -14.82 -1.22 -8.52
C GLU A 71 -13.94 -2.30 -9.15
N TYR A 72 -13.73 -3.40 -8.42
CA TYR A 72 -13.06 -4.59 -8.94
C TYR A 72 -13.79 -5.17 -10.15
N ALA A 73 -15.11 -5.33 -10.06
CA ALA A 73 -15.93 -5.89 -11.15
C ALA A 73 -15.86 -5.01 -12.41
N ARG A 74 -15.88 -3.68 -12.25
CA ARG A 74 -15.70 -2.74 -13.37
C ARG A 74 -14.33 -2.88 -14.03
N GLN A 75 -13.24 -2.83 -13.25
CA GLN A 75 -11.89 -2.90 -13.81
C GLN A 75 -11.58 -4.26 -14.45
N ARG A 76 -12.11 -5.36 -13.90
CA ARG A 76 -11.99 -6.70 -14.49
C ARG A 76 -12.58 -6.75 -15.90
N ARG A 77 -13.77 -6.17 -16.12
CA ARG A 77 -14.42 -6.12 -17.45
C ARG A 77 -13.62 -5.30 -18.45
N VAL A 78 -13.09 -4.15 -18.02
CA VAL A 78 -12.22 -3.30 -18.84
C VAL A 78 -10.96 -4.07 -19.27
N ILE A 79 -10.36 -4.82 -18.36
CA ILE A 79 -9.16 -5.62 -18.65
C ILE A 79 -9.47 -6.81 -19.57
N LEU A 80 -10.63 -7.44 -19.43
CA LEU A 80 -11.08 -8.51 -20.33
C LEU A 80 -11.58 -8.01 -21.69
N GLY A 81 -11.79 -6.69 -21.83
CA GLY A 81 -12.33 -6.09 -23.05
C GLY A 81 -13.83 -6.35 -23.27
N GLU A 82 -14.58 -6.70 -22.22
CA GLU A 82 -16.04 -6.96 -22.27
C GLU A 82 -16.87 -5.65 -22.23
N ILE A 83 -16.46 -4.63 -22.99
CA ILE A 83 -17.14 -3.31 -23.01
C ILE A 83 -18.49 -3.39 -23.70
#